data_AF-A0A5N5VAQ2-F1
#
_entry.id   AF-A0A5N5VAQ2-F1
#
_cell.length_a   1.000
_cell.length_b   1.000
_cell.length_c   1.000
_cell.angle_alpha   90.00
_cell.angle_beta   90.00
_cell.angle_gamma   90.00
#
_symmetry.space_group_name_H-M   'P 1'
#
loop_
_entity.id
_entity.type
_entity.pdbx_description
1 polymer ?
#
loop_
_entity_poly.entity_id
_entity_poly.type
_entity_poly.pdbx_seq_one_letter_code
_entity_poly.pdbx_strand_id
1 'polypeptide(L)'
;MSDRYGLTDSQLARHNSAYAVCEAFGFPRADWPMLARWAVAPMSPRDEEALFQYVDLKIAERCWKPTDDLLSELIDFEQDGRELTAEEIYRFVATLLGASVF
;
A
#
# COMPACT_ATOMS: atom_id res chain seq x y z
N MET A 1 -7.26 32.31 -13.88
CA MET A 1 -6.21 32.27 -12.85
C MET A 1 -6.86 32.12 -11.49
N SER A 2 -7.13 30.89 -11.08
CA SER A 2 -7.48 30.58 -9.69
C SER A 2 -6.46 29.57 -9.19
N ASP A 3 -5.43 30.12 -8.55
CA ASP A 3 -4.53 29.39 -7.68
C ASP A 3 -5.33 29.04 -6.41
N ARG A 4 -6.13 27.98 -6.48
CA ARG A 4 -6.43 27.18 -5.29
C ARG A 4 -5.27 26.22 -5.21
N TYR A 5 -4.52 26.22 -4.10
CA TYR A 5 -3.57 25.15 -3.75
C TYR A 5 -4.26 23.80 -3.98
N GLY A 6 -4.05 23.23 -5.16
CA GLY A 6 -4.89 22.18 -5.72
C GLY A 6 -3.95 21.32 -6.52
N LEU A 7 -3.81 20.09 -6.07
CA LEU A 7 -2.98 19.05 -6.66
C LEU A 7 -3.04 19.15 -8.20
N THR A 8 -1.89 19.13 -8.87
CA THR A 8 -1.85 19.04 -10.34
C THR A 8 -2.63 17.80 -10.80
N ASP A 9 -3.10 17.76 -12.05
CA ASP A 9 -3.82 16.58 -12.57
C ASP A 9 -3.06 15.27 -12.34
N SER A 10 -1.72 15.31 -12.42
CA SER A 10 -0.83 14.18 -12.09
C SER A 10 -0.82 13.82 -10.60
N GLN A 11 -0.87 14.81 -9.70
CA GLN A 11 -0.96 14.57 -8.26
C GLN A 11 -2.34 14.02 -7.87
N LEU A 12 -3.41 14.50 -8.51
CA LEU A 12 -4.77 13.99 -8.31
C LEU A 12 -4.90 12.55 -8.82
N ALA A 13 -4.31 12.23 -9.99
CA ALA A 13 -4.25 10.87 -10.50
C ALA A 13 -3.51 9.92 -9.54
N ARG A 14 -2.34 10.33 -9.02
CA ARG A 14 -1.56 9.54 -8.04
C ARG A 14 -2.30 9.34 -6.72
N HIS A 15 -3.03 10.35 -6.26
CA HIS A 15 -3.84 10.24 -5.04
C HIS A 15 -4.98 9.23 -5.21
N ASN A 16 -5.66 9.27 -6.35
CA ASN A 16 -6.73 8.31 -6.66
C ASN A 16 -6.20 6.89 -6.86
N SER A 17 -5.04 6.71 -7.49
CA SER A 17 -4.43 5.38 -7.64
C SER A 17 -4.05 4.80 -6.29
N ALA A 18 -3.52 5.61 -5.37
CA ALA A 18 -3.21 5.16 -4.01
C ALA A 18 -4.47 4.65 -3.27
N TYR A 19 -5.61 5.31 -3.46
CA TYR A 19 -6.88 4.87 -2.85
C TYR A 19 -7.37 3.54 -3.44
N ALA A 20 -7.28 3.37 -4.77
CA ALA A 20 -7.61 2.10 -5.41
C ALA A 20 -6.70 0.96 -4.93
N VAL A 21 -5.41 1.23 -4.75
CA VAL A 21 -4.45 0.27 -4.19
C VAL A 21 -4.78 -0.06 -2.72
N CYS A 22 -5.09 0.94 -1.90
CA CYS A 22 -5.50 0.72 -0.51
C CYS A 22 -6.79 -0.11 -0.42
N GLU A 23 -7.73 0.10 -1.33
CA GLU A 23 -8.96 -0.68 -1.45
C GLU A 23 -8.66 -2.14 -1.82
N ALA A 24 -7.81 -2.37 -2.82
CA ALA A 24 -7.40 -3.71 -3.23
C ALA A 24 -6.75 -4.50 -2.09
N PHE A 25 -5.88 -3.86 -1.30
CA PHE A 25 -5.26 -4.47 -0.11
C PHE A 25 -6.20 -4.64 1.08
N GLY A 26 -7.44 -4.18 1.00
CA GLY A 26 -8.38 -4.24 2.13
C GLY A 26 -7.93 -3.42 3.34
N PHE A 27 -7.20 -2.33 3.12
CA PHE A 27 -6.79 -1.43 4.20
C PHE A 27 -7.97 -0.61 4.73
N PRO A 28 -8.04 -0.31 6.04
CA PRO A 28 -9.11 0.51 6.58
C PRO A 28 -9.14 1.90 5.94
N ARG A 29 -10.34 2.35 5.55
CA ARG A 29 -10.53 3.67 4.90
C ARG A 29 -9.99 4.85 5.69
N ALA A 30 -9.93 4.73 7.03
CA ALA A 30 -9.37 5.75 7.91
C ALA A 30 -7.86 5.97 7.69
N ASP A 31 -7.14 4.96 7.20
CA ASP A 31 -5.69 4.98 7.02
C ASP A 31 -5.29 5.48 5.62
N TRP A 32 -6.22 5.48 4.66
CA TRP A 32 -5.96 5.85 3.27
C TRP A 32 -5.34 7.25 3.09
N PRO A 33 -5.75 8.30 3.83
CA PRO A 33 -5.10 9.61 3.71
C PRO A 33 -3.63 9.60 4.13
N MET A 34 -3.25 8.78 5.12
CA MET A 34 -1.85 8.61 5.51
C MET A 34 -1.06 7.91 4.41
N LEU A 35 -1.58 6.79 3.91
CA LEU A 35 -0.93 5.99 2.87
C LEU A 35 -0.79 6.74 1.54
N ALA A 36 -1.80 7.52 1.13
CA ALA A 36 -1.75 8.30 -0.10
C ALA A 36 -0.72 9.44 -0.06
N ARG A 37 -0.27 9.88 1.12
CA ARG A 37 0.85 10.84 1.21
C ARG A 37 2.15 10.25 0.70
N TRP A 38 2.35 8.93 0.84
CA TRP A 38 3.53 8.23 0.35
C TRP A 38 3.49 7.97 -1.16
N ALA A 39 2.33 8.14 -1.82
CA ALA A 39 2.19 8.01 -3.28
C ALA A 39 2.54 9.29 -4.05
N VAL A 40 2.53 10.45 -3.38
CA VAL A 40 2.76 11.76 -4.04
C VAL A 40 4.20 12.24 -3.96
N ALA A 41 5.03 11.64 -3.09
CA ALA A 41 6.44 11.94 -2.91
C ALA A 41 7.24 10.65 -2.60
N PRO A 42 8.53 10.57 -2.96
CA PRO A 42 9.37 9.43 -2.60
C PRO A 42 9.36 9.19 -1.09
N MET A 43 9.24 7.92 -0.68
CA MET A 43 9.36 7.53 0.72
C MET A 43 10.78 7.77 1.22
N SER A 44 10.91 8.38 2.40
CA SER A 44 12.17 8.32 3.15
C SER A 44 12.36 6.93 3.78
N PRO A 45 13.57 6.54 4.21
CA PRO A 45 13.77 5.28 4.91
C PRO A 45 12.86 5.12 6.15
N ARG A 46 12.49 6.23 6.79
CA ARG A 46 11.56 6.25 7.93
C ARG A 46 10.12 5.99 7.51
N ASP A 47 9.71 6.48 6.34
CA ASP A 47 8.37 6.21 5.79
C ASP A 47 8.24 4.74 5.39
N GLU A 48 9.30 4.17 4.82
CA GLU A 48 9.36 2.75 4.46
C GLU A 48 9.28 1.86 5.70
N GLU A 49 10.03 2.16 6.76
CA GLU A 49 9.92 1.46 8.05
C GLU A 49 8.51 1.54 8.64
N ALA A 50 7.88 2.72 8.59
CA ALA A 50 6.51 2.89 9.08
C ALA A 50 5.48 2.11 8.24
N LEU A 51 5.68 2.03 6.92
CA LEU A 51 4.86 1.19 6.05
C LEU A 51 5.02 -0.29 6.42
N PHE A 52 6.24 -0.76 6.67
CA PHE A 52 6.48 -2.17 6.98
C PHE A 52 5.81 -2.56 8.30
N GLN A 53 5.96 -1.73 9.34
CA GLN A 53 5.27 -1.94 10.62
C GLN A 53 3.74 -1.94 10.47
N TYR A 54 3.21 -1.07 9.61
CA TYR A 54 1.78 -1.04 9.31
C TYR A 54 1.34 -2.34 8.61
N VAL A 55 2.06 -2.79 7.59
CA VAL A 55 1.74 -4.02 6.86
C VAL A 55 1.84 -5.24 7.78
N ASP A 56 2.82 -5.28 8.69
CA ASP A 56 2.94 -6.35 9.70
C ASP A 56 1.69 -6.51 10.55
N LEU A 57 1.16 -5.39 11.05
CA LEU A 57 -0.11 -5.40 11.79
C LEU A 57 -1.25 -5.94 10.92
N LYS A 58 -1.29 -5.57 9.63
CA LYS A 58 -2.33 -6.03 8.71
C LYS A 58 -2.22 -7.50 8.31
N ILE A 59 -1.01 -8.04 8.25
CA ILE A 59 -0.76 -9.47 8.10
C ILE A 59 -1.23 -10.20 9.37
N ALA A 60 -0.80 -9.76 10.55
CA ALA A 60 -1.19 -10.38 11.82
C ALA A 60 -2.71 -10.39 12.03
N GLU A 61 -3.41 -9.30 11.67
CA GLU A 61 -4.87 -9.22 11.67
C GLU A 61 -5.51 -10.31 10.80
N ARG A 62 -4.97 -10.55 9.59
CA ARG A 62 -5.47 -11.53 8.62
C ARG A 62 -5.15 -12.97 9.01
N CYS A 63 -4.00 -13.21 9.64
CA CYS A 63 -3.68 -14.52 10.23
C CYS A 63 -4.71 -14.94 11.28
N TRP A 64 -5.25 -13.98 12.05
CA TRP A 64 -6.33 -14.25 13.01
C TRP A 64 -7.72 -14.25 12.39
N LYS A 65 -7.95 -13.36 11.42
CA LYS A 65 -9.24 -13.15 10.77
C LYS A 65 -9.05 -12.95 9.26
N PRO A 66 -9.05 -14.04 8.49
CA PRO A 66 -8.91 -13.97 7.04
C PRO A 66 -9.98 -13.06 6.40
N THR A 67 -9.58 -12.37 5.35
CA THR A 67 -10.42 -11.50 4.53
C THR A 67 -10.28 -11.88 3.05
N ASP A 68 -11.14 -11.32 2.21
CA ASP A 68 -11.13 -11.53 0.76
C ASP A 68 -10.54 -10.29 0.09
N ASP A 69 -9.26 -10.06 0.30
CA ASP A 69 -8.51 -8.93 -0.24
C ASP A 69 -7.13 -9.34 -0.72
N LEU A 70 -6.48 -8.47 -1.50
CA LEU A 70 -5.19 -8.75 -2.11
C LEU A 70 -4.10 -9.04 -1.07
N LEU A 71 -4.16 -8.46 0.14
CA LEU A 71 -3.17 -8.78 1.16
C LEU A 71 -3.35 -10.21 1.67
N SER A 72 -4.60 -10.67 1.84
CA SER A 72 -4.89 -12.09 2.12
C SER A 72 -4.44 -13.02 1.00
N GLU A 73 -4.66 -12.65 -0.28
CA GLU A 73 -4.17 -13.44 -1.42
C GLU A 73 -2.63 -13.58 -1.43
N LEU A 74 -1.89 -12.53 -1.03
CA LEU A 74 -0.42 -12.56 -0.94
C LEU A 74 0.08 -13.41 0.24
N ILE A 75 -0.66 -13.42 1.35
CA ILE A 75 -0.34 -14.25 2.53
C ILE A 75 -0.51 -15.73 2.19
N ASP A 76 -1.59 -16.08 1.49
CA ASP A 76 -1.89 -17.46 1.10
C ASP A 76 -1.19 -17.87 -0.22
N PHE A 77 -0.38 -17.00 -0.81
CA PHE A 77 0.30 -17.26 -2.07
C PHE A 77 1.31 -18.39 -1.92
N GLU A 78 1.12 -19.46 -2.68
CA GLU A 78 2.10 -20.53 -2.87
C GLU A 78 2.24 -20.85 -4.35
N GLN A 79 3.47 -20.81 -4.87
CA GLN A 79 3.79 -21.26 -6.22
C GLN A 79 5.03 -22.15 -6.21
N ASP A 80 4.93 -23.33 -6.81
CA ASP A 80 6.03 -24.32 -6.87
C ASP A 80 6.61 -24.67 -5.48
N GLY A 81 5.77 -24.70 -4.44
CA GLY A 81 6.17 -24.96 -3.05
C GLY A 81 6.87 -23.78 -2.37
N ARG A 82 6.81 -22.58 -2.96
CA ARG A 82 7.39 -21.35 -2.43
C ARG A 82 6.30 -20.35 -2.05
N GLU A 83 6.32 -19.94 -0.78
CA GLU A 83 5.53 -18.84 -0.25
C GLU A 83 6.26 -17.50 -0.40
N LEU A 84 5.50 -16.40 -0.34
CA LEU A 84 6.11 -15.08 -0.18
C LEU A 84 6.58 -14.87 1.26
N THR A 85 7.80 -14.40 1.42
CA THR A 85 8.26 -13.91 2.73
C THR A 85 7.58 -12.60 3.09
N ALA A 86 7.50 -12.27 4.39
CA ALA A 86 6.93 -11.01 4.84
C ALA A 86 7.63 -9.79 4.20
N GLU A 87 8.96 -9.84 4.05
CA GLU A 87 9.74 -8.81 3.36
C GLU A 87 9.33 -8.64 1.89
N GLU A 88 9.02 -9.73 1.19
CA GLU A 88 8.51 -9.69 -0.19
C GLU A 88 7.09 -9.10 -0.26
N ILE A 89 6.22 -9.42 0.70
CA ILE A 89 4.89 -8.80 0.82
C ILE A 89 5.03 -7.30 1.05
N TYR A 90 5.92 -6.86 1.95
CA TYR A 90 6.13 -5.42 2.18
C TYR A 90 6.60 -4.71 0.92
N ARG A 91 7.56 -5.29 0.19
CA ARG A 91 8.05 -4.74 -1.07
C ARG A 91 6.95 -4.67 -2.13
N PHE A 92 6.08 -5.67 -2.18
CA PHE A 92 4.93 -5.67 -3.08
C PHE A 92 3.97 -4.51 -2.75
N VAL A 93 3.61 -4.33 -1.47
CA VAL A 93 2.78 -3.22 -1.01
C VAL A 93 3.42 -1.86 -1.31
N ALA A 94 4.71 -1.70 -0.98
CA ALA A 94 5.46 -0.48 -1.23
C ALA A 94 5.52 -0.12 -2.72
N THR A 95 5.71 -1.13 -3.59
CA THR A 95 5.74 -0.96 -5.05
C THR A 95 4.41 -0.42 -5.58
N LEU A 96 3.28 -1.01 -5.15
CA LEU A 96 1.97 -0.57 -5.62
C LEU A 96 1.54 0.78 -5.03
N LEU A 97 1.88 1.08 -3.77
CA LEU A 97 1.57 2.38 -3.16
C LEU A 97 2.46 3.52 -3.70
N GLY A 98 3.74 3.25 -3.96
CA GLY A 98 4.71 4.25 -4.39
C GLY A 98 4.70 4.54 -5.89
N ALA A 99 4.15 3.65 -6.71
CA ALA A 99 3.99 3.77 -8.17
C ALA A 99 5.19 4.44 -8.90
N SER A 100 6.43 4.13 -8.51
CA SER A 100 7.58 4.21 -9.40
C SER A 100 7.79 2.81 -9.97
N VAL A 101 7.14 2.55 -11.11
CA VAL A 101 7.56 1.48 -12.01
C VAL A 101 8.98 1.86 -12.46
N PHE A 102 9.97 1.09 -11.98
CA PHE A 102 11.39 1.04 -12.37
C PHE A 102 12.08 2.35 -12.79
#